data_AF-A0A2E9VQF4-F1
#
_entry.id   AF-A0A2E9VQF4-F1
#
_cell.length_a   1.000
_cell.length_b   1.000
_cell.length_c   1.000
_cell.angle_alpha   90.00
_cell.angle_beta   90.00
_cell.angle_gamma   90.00
#
_symmetry.space_group_name_H-M   'P 1'
#
loop_
_entity.id
_entity.type
_entity.pdbx_description
1 polymer ?
#
loop_
_entity_poly.entity_id
_entity_poly.type
_entity_poly.pdbx_seq_one_letter_code
_entity_poly.pdbx_strand_id
1 'polypeptide(L)' 'MQKKRWIVDRTFVWLGLYRRHSKHYELNPETSVALIQISMIQVMLNRLDNS' A
#
# COMPACT_ATOMS: atom_id res chain seq x y z
N MET A 1 12.10 -4.03 21.46
CA MET A 1 11.97 -2.97 20.42
C MET A 1 12.41 -3.57 19.08
N GLN A 2 11.51 -3.69 18.09
CA GLN A 2 11.85 -4.30 16.79
C GLN A 2 12.64 -3.32 15.90
N LYS A 3 13.86 -3.70 15.52
CA LYS A 3 14.88 -2.84 14.86
C LYS A 3 14.56 -2.43 13.41
N LYS A 4 13.39 -2.77 12.87
CA LYS A 4 13.01 -2.54 11.46
C LYS A 4 11.54 -2.11 11.26
N ARG A 5 10.85 -1.74 12.33
CA ARG A 5 9.42 -1.37 12.29
C ARG A 5 9.13 -0.22 11.32
N TRP A 6 10.06 0.73 11.20
CA TRP A 6 9.96 1.86 10.27
C TRP A 6 9.75 1.46 8.80
N ILE A 7 10.24 0.28 8.38
CA ILE A 7 10.07 -0.21 7.02
C ILE A 7 8.60 -0.55 6.78
N VAL A 8 8.00 -1.26 7.74
CA VAL A 8 6.59 -1.67 7.68
C VAL A 8 5.67 -0.46 7.83
N ASP A 9 5.98 0.44 8.77
CA ASP A 9 5.21 1.67 8.97
C ASP A 9 5.22 2.53 7.71
N ARG A 10 6.35 2.60 6.99
CA ARG A 10 6.41 3.30 5.70
C ARG A 10 5.45 2.70 4.67
N THR A 11 5.39 1.38 4.55
CA THR A 11 4.43 0.72 3.64
C THR A 11 2.98 1.10 4.00
N PHE A 12 2.64 1.11 5.29
CA PHE A 12 1.32 1.53 5.76
C PHE A 12 1.03 3.01 5.50
N VAL A 13 2.01 3.90 5.65
CA VAL A 13 1.85 5.33 5.30
C VAL A 13 1.52 5.47 3.81
N TRP A 14 2.24 4.75 2.93
CA TRP A 14 1.97 4.80 1.50
C TRP A 14 0.59 4.28 1.14
N LEU A 15 0.16 3.17 1.77
CA LEU A 15 -1.20 2.66 1.63
C LEU A 15 -2.25 3.65 2.14
N GLY A 16 -1.98 4.34 3.25
CA GLY A 16 -2.88 5.34 3.84
C GLY A 16 -3.06 6.61 3.01
N LEU A 17 -2.11 6.94 2.12
CA LEU A 17 -2.25 8.05 1.18
C LEU A 17 -3.25 7.75 0.06
N TYR A 18 -3.52 6.47 -0.23
CA TYR A 18 -4.59 6.10 -1.15
C TYR A 18 -5.93 6.21 -0.41
N ARG A 19 -6.71 7.26 -0.73
CA ARG A 19 -8.04 7.49 -0.14
C ARG A 19 -8.95 6.25 -0.15
N ARG A 20 -8.82 5.40 -1.18
CA ARG A 20 -9.59 4.15 -1.32
C ARG A 20 -9.29 3.12 -0.22
N HIS A 21 -8.06 3.09 0.31
CA HIS A 21 -7.65 2.19 1.40
C HIS A 21 -7.94 2.77 2.79
N SER A 22 -8.24 4.06 2.89
CA SER A 22 -8.48 4.76 4.17
C SER A 22 -9.76 4.32 4.90
N LYS A 23 -10.70 3.68 4.19
CA LYS A 23 -11.88 3.06 4.78
C LYS A 23 -12.09 1.72 4.08
N HIS A 24 -12.57 0.73 4.81
CA HIS A 24 -13.07 -0.51 4.22
C HIS A 24 -14.37 -0.21 3.48
N TYR A 25 -14.24 0.40 2.29
CA TYR A 25 -15.36 0.63 1.37
C TYR A 25 -15.71 -0.63 0.57
N GLU A 26 -14.73 -1.53 0.43
CA GLU A 26 -14.86 -2.80 -0.26
C GLU A 26 -15.67 -3.78 0.60
N LEU A 27 -16.86 -4.15 0.13
CA LEU A 27 -17.68 -5.20 0.76
C LEU A 27 -17.06 -6.59 0.59
N ASN A 28 -16.31 -6.80 -0.50
CA ASN A 28 -15.61 -8.05 -0.78
C ASN A 28 -14.12 -7.93 -0.38
N PRO A 29 -13.61 -8.80 0.51
CA PRO A 29 -12.19 -8.80 0.88
C PRO A 29 -11.26 -9.03 -0.32
N GLU A 30 -11.68 -9.78 -1.33
CA GLU A 30 -10.86 -10.04 -2.53
C GLU A 30 -10.55 -8.76 -3.29
N THR A 31 -11.52 -7.84 -3.39
CA THR A 31 -11.32 -6.56 -4.05
C THR A 31 -10.37 -5.66 -3.26
N SER A 32 -10.45 -5.70 -1.92
CA SER A 32 -9.47 -5.01 -1.06
C SER A 32 -8.05 -5.50 -1.33
N VAL A 33 -7.88 -6.83 -1.42
CA VAL A 33 -6.58 -7.44 -1.71
C VAL A 33 -6.08 -7.02 -3.08
N ALA A 34 -6.92 -7.09 -4.12
CA ALA A 34 -6.55 -6.67 -5.47
C ALA A 34 -6.09 -5.21 -5.52
N LEU A 35 -6.77 -4.31 -4.80
CA LEU A 35 -6.40 -2.90 -4.76
C LEU A 35 -5.11 -2.63 -3.99
N ILE A 36 -4.80 -3.42 -2.96
CA ILE A 36 -3.50 -3.36 -2.26
C ILE A 36 -2.39 -3.83 -3.20
N GLN A 37 -2.63 -4.87 -4.00
CA GLN A 37 -1.66 -5.34 -4.99
C GLN A 37 -1.41 -4.27 -6.06
N ILE A 38 -2.47 -3.65 -6.59
CA ILE A 38 -2.37 -2.56 -7.58
C ILE A 38 -1.57 -1.38 -7.03
N SER A 39 -1.83 -0.95 -5.79
CA SER A 39 -1.08 0.16 -5.19
C SER A 39 0.41 -0.19 -5.02
N MET A 40 0.75 -1.43 -4.67
CA MET A 40 2.14 -1.87 -4.61
C MET A 40 2.81 -1.91 -5.98
N ILE A 41 2.11 -2.34 -7.04
CA ILE A 41 2.62 -2.30 -8.42
C ILE A 41 2.94 -0.85 -8.81
N GLN A 42 2.06 0.10 -8.53
CA GLN A 42 2.30 1.51 -8.84
C GLN A 42 3.54 2.06 -8.12
N VAL A 43 3.77 1.67 -6.86
CA VAL A 43 5.01 2.02 -6.14
C VAL A 43 6.24 1.42 -6.81
N MET A 44 6.19 0.15 -7.24
CA MET A 44 7.30 -0.49 -7.96
C MET A 44 7.59 0.22 -9.28
N LEU A 45 6.56 0.56 -10.06
CA LEU A 45 6.69 1.30 -11.31
C LEU A 45 7.35 2.67 -11.11
N ASN A 46 6.89 3.44 -10.11
CA ASN A 46 7.50 4.73 -9.79
C ASN A 46 8.98 4.57 -9.41
N ARG A 47 9.37 3.49 -8.74
CA ARG A 47 10.77 3.24 -8.38
C ARG A 47 11.64 2.90 -9.59
N LEU A 48 11.07 2.24 -10.60
CA LEU A 48 11.76 1.94 -11.87
C LEU A 48 11.92 3.20 -12.74
N ASP A 49 10.93 4.10 -12.70
CA ASP A 49 10.99 5.38 -13.43
C ASP A 49 11.97 6.37 -12.79
N ASN A 50 12.10 6.33 -11.45
CA ASN A 50 13.04 7.18 -10.70
C ASN A 50 14.45 6.54 -10.54
N SER A 51 14.75 5.44 -11.25
CA SER A 51 16.04 4.72 -11.16
C SER A 51 16.94 4.91 -12.38
#